data_AF-A0AAD1ZK87-F1
#
_entry.id   AF-A0AAD1ZK87-F1
#
_cell.length_a   1.000
_cell.length_b   1.000
_cell.length_c   1.000
_cell.angle_alpha   90.00
_cell.angle_beta   90.00
_cell.angle_gamma   90.00
#
_symmetry.space_group_name_H-M   'P 1'
#
loop_
_entity.id
_entity.type
_entity.pdbx_description
1 polymer ?
#
loop_
_entity_poly.entity_id
_entity_poly.type
_entity_poly.pdbx_seq_one_letter_code
_entity_poly.pdbx_strand_id
1 'polypeptide(L)'
;MLGHLCSRALESFKTRLEQSLARGEGFAASVRSCSQSSMLEFDQGCLDAAIQQASWDASKVREKLHRDIEAHASVVQSEKLSELIANYKKQISAALTEPVESLFESGGKDTWASIRRLLKHETNVAVSAFPSAVAGFELDQAIFEEMVQSLQEYSRSLVERKAREEAGKVLVRMKDTFITVFNHDKNSLPRVWTGKEDIREIAKEARSESLKLLSTMAAVQLDQKANNIENVLFSTLMDRTVTPPQNRGNGVSGDPLASSTWEEVPPEKTLISPVQCKSIWRQFIAETEYTVTQAVIAQRTYEQRNSWLPPPWAIMAMLILGLNEIMFLLRNPLYLLVIFYNIFAWESHMGTDGHSSGSSYWYSFCAYFALDKIPSHSHESYSSVSTETGVEYISPQLKHRIVTNPEQEETSCFGASD
;
A
#
# COMPACT_ATOMS: atom_id res chain seq x y z
N MET A 1 -41.93 -27.71 -46.90
CA MET A 1 -41.35 -26.64 -47.76
C MET A 1 -41.31 -25.29 -47.04
N LEU A 2 -42.45 -24.68 -46.67
CA LEU A 2 -42.49 -23.39 -45.95
C LEU A 2 -41.65 -23.36 -44.65
N GLY A 3 -41.67 -24.44 -43.86
CA GLY A 3 -40.83 -24.55 -42.67
C GLY A 3 -39.32 -24.49 -42.97
N HIS A 4 -38.89 -25.10 -44.08
CA HIS A 4 -37.49 -25.05 -44.52
C HIS A 4 -37.10 -23.65 -45.01
N LEU A 5 -37.98 -22.97 -45.75
CA LEU A 5 -37.77 -21.57 -46.16
C LEU A 5 -37.67 -20.64 -44.93
N CYS A 6 -38.53 -20.85 -43.93
CA CYS A 6 -38.50 -20.12 -42.67
C CYS A 6 -37.18 -20.32 -41.93
N SER A 7 -36.74 -21.58 -41.76
CA SER A 7 -35.46 -21.89 -41.12
C SER A 7 -34.28 -21.30 -41.90
N ARG A 8 -34.27 -21.39 -43.23
CA ARG A 8 -33.21 -20.81 -44.06
C ARG A 8 -33.14 -19.29 -43.93
N ALA A 9 -34.28 -18.60 -44.00
CA ALA A 9 -34.34 -17.15 -43.87
C ALA A 9 -33.89 -16.67 -42.47
N LEU A 10 -34.21 -17.45 -41.43
CA LEU A 10 -33.75 -17.18 -40.06
C LEU A 10 -32.23 -17.39 -39.92
N GLU A 11 -31.67 -18.47 -40.45
CA GLU A 11 -30.20 -18.67 -40.42
C GLU A 11 -29.46 -17.61 -41.27
N SER A 12 -30.05 -17.20 -42.40
CA SER A 12 -29.58 -16.08 -43.23
C SER A 12 -29.61 -14.75 -42.44
N PHE A 13 -30.62 -14.54 -41.59
CA PHE A 13 -30.68 -13.39 -40.67
C PHE A 13 -29.51 -13.42 -39.68
N LYS A 14 -29.34 -14.54 -38.95
CA LYS A 14 -28.31 -14.68 -37.90
C LYS A 14 -26.92 -14.41 -38.45
N THR A 15 -26.57 -15.08 -39.55
CA THR A 15 -25.25 -14.95 -40.19
C THR A 15 -24.99 -13.54 -40.70
N ARG A 16 -25.97 -12.89 -41.33
CA ARG A 16 -25.82 -11.49 -41.78
C ARG A 16 -25.71 -10.52 -40.61
N LEU A 17 -26.47 -10.73 -39.53
CA LEU A 17 -26.39 -9.91 -38.33
C LEU A 17 -25.01 -10.02 -37.69
N GLU A 18 -24.49 -11.23 -37.49
CA GLU A 18 -23.14 -11.46 -36.95
C GLU A 18 -22.05 -10.75 -37.78
N GLN A 19 -22.13 -10.87 -39.11
CA GLN A 19 -21.18 -10.21 -40.02
C GLN A 19 -21.26 -8.68 -39.95
N SER A 20 -22.48 -8.13 -39.87
CA SER A 20 -22.71 -6.69 -39.74
C SER A 20 -22.13 -6.13 -38.44
N LEU A 21 -22.36 -6.84 -37.33
CA LEU A 21 -21.82 -6.46 -36.02
C LEU A 21 -20.29 -6.58 -35.97
N ALA A 22 -19.70 -7.59 -36.63
CA ALA A 22 -18.25 -7.73 -36.76
C ALA A 22 -17.59 -6.58 -37.54
N ARG A 23 -18.33 -5.91 -38.43
CA ARG A 23 -17.89 -4.72 -39.17
C ARG A 23 -18.00 -3.43 -38.36
N GLY A 24 -18.59 -3.47 -37.16
CA GLY A 24 -18.82 -2.30 -36.32
C GLY A 24 -20.01 -1.46 -36.76
N GLU A 25 -20.94 -2.02 -37.54
CA GLU A 25 -22.17 -1.34 -37.92
C GLU A 25 -23.10 -1.18 -36.70
N GLY A 26 -23.93 -0.13 -36.68
CA GLY A 26 -24.87 0.11 -35.57
C GLY A 26 -25.88 -1.02 -35.42
N PHE A 27 -26.14 -1.46 -34.19
CA PHE A 27 -26.95 -2.63 -33.89
C PHE A 27 -28.37 -2.54 -34.48
N ALA A 28 -29.12 -1.48 -34.16
CA ALA A 28 -30.49 -1.29 -34.60
C ALA A 28 -30.60 -1.19 -36.13
N ALA A 29 -29.66 -0.47 -36.77
CA ALA A 29 -29.59 -0.38 -38.23
C ALA A 29 -29.31 -1.75 -38.88
N SER A 30 -28.39 -2.53 -38.30
CA SER A 30 -28.05 -3.88 -38.75
C SER A 30 -29.24 -4.82 -38.64
N VAL A 31 -29.95 -4.82 -37.50
CA VAL A 31 -31.16 -5.64 -37.28
C VAL A 31 -32.24 -5.27 -38.29
N ARG A 32 -32.53 -3.97 -38.48
CA ARG A 32 -33.54 -3.50 -39.45
C ARG A 32 -33.20 -3.95 -40.87
N SER A 33 -31.97 -3.75 -41.32
CA SER A 33 -31.50 -4.14 -42.66
C SER A 33 -31.55 -5.67 -42.87
N CYS A 34 -31.01 -6.43 -41.92
CA CYS A 34 -30.96 -7.89 -41.99
C CYS A 34 -32.36 -8.50 -41.95
N SER A 35 -33.22 -8.01 -41.05
CA SER A 35 -34.63 -8.43 -40.94
C SER A 35 -35.36 -8.19 -42.26
N GLN A 36 -35.26 -6.98 -42.83
CA GLN A 36 -35.89 -6.67 -44.11
C GLN A 36 -35.42 -7.60 -45.24
N SER A 37 -34.12 -7.86 -45.36
CA SER A 37 -33.63 -8.74 -46.43
C SER A 37 -33.94 -10.23 -46.19
N SER A 38 -34.03 -10.69 -44.93
CA SER A 38 -34.53 -12.05 -44.63
C SER A 38 -36.01 -12.23 -44.93
N MET A 39 -36.82 -11.21 -44.63
CA MET A 39 -38.26 -11.24 -44.95
C MET A 39 -38.47 -11.23 -46.47
N LEU A 40 -37.69 -10.45 -47.22
CA LEU A 40 -37.73 -10.46 -48.68
C LEU A 40 -37.29 -11.82 -49.26
N GLU A 41 -36.24 -12.45 -48.72
CA GLU A 41 -35.81 -13.79 -49.16
C GLU A 41 -36.91 -14.84 -48.94
N PHE A 42 -37.61 -14.75 -47.80
CA PHE A 42 -38.73 -15.62 -47.49
C PHE A 42 -39.93 -15.37 -48.42
N ASP A 43 -40.32 -14.10 -48.60
CA ASP A 43 -41.46 -13.71 -49.43
C ASP A 43 -41.22 -14.13 -50.90
N GLN A 44 -40.02 -13.92 -51.43
CA GLN A 44 -39.62 -14.38 -52.77
C GLN A 44 -39.63 -15.92 -52.88
N GLY A 45 -39.06 -16.62 -51.89
CA GLY A 45 -39.06 -18.08 -51.87
C GLY A 45 -40.47 -18.69 -51.77
N CYS A 46 -41.41 -17.98 -51.15
CA CYS A 46 -42.82 -18.39 -51.13
C CYS A 46 -43.49 -18.18 -52.50
N LEU A 47 -43.21 -17.07 -53.19
CA LEU A 47 -43.71 -16.82 -54.53
C LEU A 47 -43.22 -17.86 -55.55
N ASP A 48 -41.92 -18.18 -55.50
CA ASP A 48 -41.30 -19.17 -56.40
C ASP A 48 -41.85 -20.60 -56.18
N ALA A 49 -42.37 -20.88 -54.98
CA ALA A 49 -42.93 -22.17 -54.59
C ALA A 49 -44.45 -22.28 -54.80
N ALA A 50 -45.15 -21.16 -55.06
CA ALA A 50 -46.60 -21.13 -55.09
C ALA A 50 -47.18 -21.84 -56.33
N ILE A 51 -48.14 -22.75 -56.11
CA ILE A 51 -48.84 -23.47 -57.19
C ILE A 51 -50.21 -22.81 -57.40
N GLN A 52 -50.53 -22.41 -58.64
CA GLN A 52 -51.75 -21.65 -58.98
C GLN A 52 -53.08 -22.34 -58.59
N GLN A 53 -53.08 -23.66 -58.40
CA GLN A 53 -54.27 -24.45 -58.08
C GLN A 53 -54.53 -24.64 -56.57
N ALA A 54 -53.61 -24.20 -55.70
CA ALA A 54 -53.74 -24.32 -54.25
C ALA A 54 -53.84 -22.94 -53.58
N SER A 55 -54.81 -22.75 -52.67
CA SER A 55 -54.88 -21.56 -51.83
C SER A 55 -53.78 -21.60 -50.76
N TRP A 56 -52.56 -21.25 -51.14
CA TRP A 56 -51.41 -21.27 -50.26
C TRP A 56 -51.38 -20.02 -49.38
N ASP A 57 -51.54 -20.18 -48.07
CA ASP A 57 -51.43 -19.08 -47.11
C ASP A 57 -50.11 -19.18 -46.32
N ALA A 58 -49.16 -18.29 -46.64
CA ALA A 58 -47.87 -18.21 -45.97
C ALA A 58 -47.88 -17.24 -44.77
N SER A 59 -48.98 -16.52 -44.51
CA SER A 59 -49.05 -15.46 -43.51
C SER A 59 -48.62 -15.91 -42.12
N LYS A 60 -49.16 -17.03 -41.63
CA LYS A 60 -48.83 -17.58 -40.30
C LYS A 60 -47.35 -17.95 -40.16
N VAL A 61 -46.74 -18.46 -41.24
CA VAL A 61 -45.31 -18.83 -41.23
C VAL A 61 -44.45 -17.58 -41.31
N ARG A 62 -44.86 -16.57 -42.08
CA ARG A 62 -44.21 -15.26 -42.15
C ARG A 62 -44.23 -14.53 -40.80
N GLU A 63 -45.37 -14.54 -40.12
CA GLU A 63 -45.51 -13.98 -38.76
C GLU A 63 -44.66 -14.74 -37.75
N LYS A 64 -44.56 -16.07 -37.89
CA LYS A 64 -43.66 -16.87 -37.06
C LYS A 64 -42.19 -16.47 -37.31
N LEU A 65 -41.77 -16.37 -38.57
CA LEU A 65 -40.42 -15.94 -38.92
C LEU A 65 -40.10 -14.56 -38.34
N HIS A 66 -41.02 -13.61 -38.47
CA HIS A 66 -40.85 -12.27 -37.91
C HIS A 66 -40.68 -12.32 -36.39
N ARG A 67 -41.53 -13.08 -35.67
CA ARG A 67 -41.37 -13.27 -34.22
C ARG A 67 -40.07 -13.95 -33.83
N ASP A 68 -39.63 -14.95 -34.58
CA ASP A 68 -38.37 -15.66 -34.32
C ASP A 68 -37.15 -14.74 -34.56
N ILE A 69 -37.22 -13.85 -35.57
CA ILE A 69 -36.21 -12.81 -35.84
C ILE A 69 -36.16 -11.79 -34.69
N GLU A 70 -37.30 -11.23 -34.29
CA GLU A 70 -37.36 -10.25 -33.19
C GLU A 70 -36.90 -10.86 -31.87
N ALA A 71 -37.28 -12.11 -31.59
CA ALA A 71 -36.83 -12.83 -30.41
C ALA A 71 -35.30 -13.02 -30.42
N HIS A 72 -34.73 -13.42 -31.57
CA HIS A 72 -33.28 -13.56 -31.69
C HIS A 72 -32.56 -12.20 -31.58
N ALA A 73 -33.08 -11.16 -32.21
CA ALA A 73 -32.53 -9.80 -32.12
C ALA A 73 -32.51 -9.31 -30.67
N SER A 74 -33.58 -9.54 -29.90
CA SER A 74 -33.65 -9.20 -28.48
C SER A 74 -32.59 -9.94 -27.65
N VAL A 75 -32.37 -11.23 -27.92
CA VAL A 75 -31.30 -12.00 -27.25
C VAL A 75 -29.94 -11.39 -27.55
N VAL A 76 -29.60 -11.16 -28.83
CA VAL A 76 -28.31 -10.60 -29.23
C VAL A 76 -28.13 -9.18 -28.68
N GLN A 77 -29.18 -8.38 -28.62
CA GLN A 77 -29.17 -7.05 -28.01
C GLN A 77 -28.75 -7.13 -26.54
N SER A 78 -29.40 -8.02 -25.77
CA SER A 78 -29.11 -8.20 -24.34
C SER A 78 -27.68 -8.67 -24.10
N GLU A 79 -27.18 -9.60 -24.92
CA GLU A 79 -25.81 -10.11 -24.84
C GLU A 79 -24.80 -8.98 -25.11
N LYS A 80 -25.00 -8.21 -26.18
CA LYS A 80 -24.10 -7.12 -26.56
C LYS A 80 -24.08 -5.98 -25.55
N LEU A 81 -25.24 -5.62 -24.97
CA LEU A 81 -25.30 -4.64 -23.89
C LEU A 81 -24.59 -5.14 -22.63
N SER A 82 -24.75 -6.43 -22.29
CA SER A 82 -24.05 -7.03 -21.14
C SER A 82 -22.53 -7.02 -21.32
N GLU A 83 -22.05 -7.32 -22.54
CA GLU A 83 -20.63 -7.26 -22.92
C GLU A 83 -20.11 -5.82 -22.80
N LEU A 84 -20.87 -4.84 -23.28
CA LEU A 84 -20.52 -3.43 -23.18
C LEU A 84 -20.40 -2.98 -21.72
N ILE A 85 -21.41 -3.29 -20.88
CA ILE A 85 -21.38 -2.97 -19.44
C ILE A 85 -20.17 -3.62 -18.77
N ALA A 86 -19.87 -4.88 -19.09
CA ALA A 86 -18.71 -5.57 -18.53
C ALA A 86 -17.39 -4.88 -18.90
N ASN A 87 -17.27 -4.39 -20.14
CA ASN A 87 -16.10 -3.63 -20.59
C ASN A 87 -15.94 -2.31 -19.84
N TYR A 88 -17.03 -1.54 -19.66
CA TYR A 88 -16.99 -0.30 -18.86
C TYR A 88 -16.66 -0.58 -17.39
N LYS A 89 -17.24 -1.64 -16.79
CA LYS A 89 -16.87 -2.08 -15.43
C LYS A 89 -15.38 -2.41 -15.32
N LYS A 90 -14.81 -3.08 -16.32
CA LYS A 90 -13.37 -3.39 -16.37
C LYS A 90 -12.51 -2.11 -16.46
N GLN A 91 -12.92 -1.13 -17.26
CA GLN A 91 -12.22 0.17 -17.36
C GLN A 91 -12.25 0.93 -16.02
N ILE A 92 -13.43 1.04 -15.40
CA ILE A 92 -13.59 1.65 -14.07
C ILE A 92 -12.71 0.91 -13.03
N SER A 93 -12.69 -0.42 -13.09
CA SER A 93 -11.85 -1.24 -12.21
C SER A 93 -10.36 -0.93 -12.36
N ALA A 94 -9.89 -0.81 -13.60
CA ALA A 94 -8.50 -0.45 -13.88
C ALA A 94 -8.16 0.97 -13.41
N ALA A 95 -9.06 1.94 -13.62
CA ALA A 95 -8.84 3.34 -13.25
C ALA A 95 -8.90 3.60 -11.73
N LEU A 96 -9.73 2.85 -10.99
CA LEU A 96 -9.94 3.08 -9.57
C LEU A 96 -9.04 2.24 -8.64
N THR A 97 -8.65 1.02 -9.04
CA THR A 97 -8.01 0.07 -8.12
C THR A 97 -6.69 0.60 -7.53
N GLU A 98 -5.72 0.89 -8.38
CA GLU A 98 -4.38 1.31 -7.94
C GLU A 98 -4.39 2.69 -7.26
N PRO A 99 -5.09 3.72 -7.77
CA PRO A 99 -5.13 5.00 -7.07
C PRO A 99 -5.82 4.95 -5.70
N VAL A 100 -6.85 4.12 -5.53
CA VAL A 100 -7.48 3.92 -4.22
C VAL A 100 -6.52 3.26 -3.24
N GLU A 101 -5.78 2.24 -3.66
CA GLU A 101 -4.76 1.58 -2.84
C GLU A 101 -3.65 2.57 -2.42
N SER A 102 -3.14 3.36 -3.36
CA SER A 102 -2.13 4.39 -3.10
C SER A 102 -2.62 5.47 -2.12
N LEU A 103 -3.89 5.89 -2.24
CA LEU A 103 -4.47 6.84 -1.28
C LEU A 103 -4.53 6.27 0.14
N PHE A 104 -4.91 4.99 0.28
CA PHE A 104 -4.90 4.31 1.58
C PHE A 104 -3.48 4.06 2.13
N GLU A 105 -2.48 3.89 1.27
CA GLU A 105 -1.08 3.79 1.67
C GLU A 105 -0.55 5.13 2.22
N SER A 106 -0.92 6.24 1.60
CA SER A 106 -0.52 7.58 2.07
C SER A 106 -1.10 7.94 3.45
N GLY A 107 -2.26 7.39 3.80
CA GLY A 107 -2.83 7.51 5.14
C GLY A 107 -3.24 8.93 5.58
N GLY A 108 -3.33 9.89 4.66
CA GLY A 108 -3.57 11.30 4.98
C GLY A 108 -4.97 11.58 5.51
N LYS A 109 -5.14 12.70 6.23
CA LYS A 109 -6.44 13.17 6.74
C LYS A 109 -7.50 13.33 5.63
N ASP A 110 -7.06 13.65 4.41
CA ASP A 110 -7.91 13.88 3.25
C ASP A 110 -8.10 12.62 2.38
N THR A 111 -7.74 11.42 2.86
CA THR A 111 -7.82 10.16 2.11
C THR A 111 -9.22 9.96 1.52
N TRP A 112 -10.27 9.99 2.34
CA TRP A 112 -11.64 9.82 1.87
C TRP A 112 -12.13 10.96 0.98
N ALA A 113 -11.67 12.19 1.20
CA ALA A 113 -12.00 13.31 0.32
C ALA A 113 -11.41 13.13 -1.08
N SER A 114 -10.17 12.66 -1.15
CA SER A 114 -9.49 12.33 -2.40
C SER A 114 -10.15 11.14 -3.10
N ILE A 115 -10.50 10.07 -2.37
CA ILE A 115 -11.24 8.92 -2.91
C ILE A 115 -12.60 9.35 -3.48
N ARG A 116 -13.36 10.21 -2.79
CA ARG A 116 -14.65 10.71 -3.31
C ARG A 116 -14.49 11.50 -4.60
N ARG A 117 -13.46 12.35 -4.68
CA ARG A 117 -13.15 13.13 -5.88
C ARG A 117 -12.76 12.21 -7.04
N LEU A 118 -11.91 11.23 -6.79
CA LEU A 118 -11.49 10.22 -7.77
C LEU A 118 -12.69 9.41 -8.27
N LEU A 119 -13.48 8.82 -7.35
CA LEU A 119 -14.69 8.06 -7.67
C LEU A 119 -15.64 8.87 -8.54
N LYS A 120 -15.93 10.12 -8.14
CA LYS A 120 -16.80 11.01 -8.91
C LYS A 120 -16.23 11.30 -10.30
N HIS A 121 -14.93 11.52 -10.41
CA HIS A 121 -14.29 11.82 -11.69
C HIS A 121 -14.34 10.63 -12.64
N GLU A 122 -13.84 9.47 -12.24
CA GLU A 122 -13.77 8.28 -13.10
C GLU A 122 -15.15 7.77 -13.48
N THR A 123 -16.10 7.78 -12.54
CA THR A 123 -17.48 7.38 -12.84
C THR A 123 -18.13 8.36 -13.83
N ASN A 124 -17.89 9.67 -13.70
CA ASN A 124 -18.41 10.65 -14.66
C ASN A 124 -17.79 10.50 -16.04
N VAL A 125 -16.48 10.19 -16.13
CA VAL A 125 -15.82 9.91 -17.41
C VAL A 125 -16.50 8.73 -18.10
N ALA A 126 -16.69 7.61 -17.39
CA ALA A 126 -17.37 6.43 -17.92
C ALA A 126 -18.83 6.74 -18.33
N VAL A 127 -19.60 7.40 -17.48
CA VAL A 127 -21.01 7.76 -17.74
C VAL A 127 -21.14 8.74 -18.91
N SER A 128 -20.20 9.67 -19.09
CA SER A 128 -20.22 10.62 -20.21
C SER A 128 -19.91 9.98 -21.57
N ALA A 129 -19.07 8.93 -21.59
CA ALA A 129 -18.75 8.17 -22.80
C ALA A 129 -19.80 7.11 -23.14
N PHE A 130 -20.61 6.70 -22.17
CA PHE A 130 -21.60 5.64 -22.33
C PHE A 130 -22.70 5.95 -23.38
N PRO A 131 -23.32 7.15 -23.43
CA PRO A 131 -24.31 7.50 -24.46
C PRO A 131 -23.84 7.25 -25.90
N SER A 132 -22.61 7.65 -26.22
CA SER A 132 -22.06 7.45 -27.57
C SER A 132 -21.88 5.97 -27.92
N ALA A 133 -21.58 5.12 -26.93
CA ALA A 133 -21.38 3.69 -27.14
C ALA A 133 -22.70 2.93 -27.31
N VAL A 134 -23.80 3.39 -26.70
CA VAL A 134 -25.12 2.75 -26.80
C VAL A 134 -26.05 3.36 -27.84
N ALA A 135 -25.68 4.49 -28.46
CA ALA A 135 -26.52 5.18 -29.45
C ALA A 135 -26.99 4.26 -30.59
N GLY A 136 -26.17 3.31 -31.02
CA GLY A 136 -26.50 2.34 -32.08
C GLY A 136 -27.55 1.30 -31.69
N PHE A 137 -27.96 1.23 -30.42
CA PHE A 137 -28.93 0.25 -29.91
C PHE A 137 -30.35 0.81 -29.78
N GLU A 138 -30.55 2.13 -29.95
CA GLU A 138 -31.87 2.80 -29.88
C GLU A 138 -32.66 2.43 -28.61
N LEU A 139 -31.99 2.49 -27.45
CA LEU A 139 -32.55 2.04 -26.18
C LEU A 139 -33.59 3.01 -25.62
N ASP A 140 -34.58 2.44 -24.93
CA ASP A 140 -35.49 3.21 -24.10
C ASP A 140 -34.74 3.92 -22.96
N GLN A 141 -35.22 5.12 -22.62
CA GLN A 141 -34.64 5.96 -21.57
C GLN A 141 -34.52 5.22 -20.23
N ALA A 142 -35.51 4.40 -19.88
CA ALA A 142 -35.51 3.63 -18.62
C ALA A 142 -34.37 2.59 -18.57
N ILE A 143 -34.16 1.85 -19.66
CA ILE A 143 -33.08 0.84 -19.74
C ILE A 143 -31.72 1.55 -19.73
N PHE A 144 -31.61 2.68 -20.42
CA PHE A 144 -30.41 3.50 -20.39
C PHE A 144 -30.05 3.96 -18.97
N GLU A 145 -31.02 4.48 -18.23
CA GLU A 145 -30.85 4.93 -16.84
C GLU A 145 -30.48 3.78 -15.89
N GLU A 146 -31.12 2.62 -16.04
CA GLU A 146 -30.79 1.42 -15.27
C GLU A 146 -29.33 0.98 -15.46
N MET A 147 -28.85 0.98 -16.70
CA MET A 147 -27.45 0.64 -16.99
C MET A 147 -26.47 1.65 -16.40
N VAL A 148 -26.77 2.95 -16.50
CA VAL A 148 -25.95 4.02 -15.90
C VAL A 148 -25.90 3.86 -14.38
N GLN A 149 -27.04 3.59 -13.74
CA GLN A 149 -27.11 3.32 -12.32
C GLN A 149 -26.27 2.10 -11.94
N SER A 150 -26.33 1.01 -12.73
CA SER A 150 -25.53 -0.19 -12.50
C SER A 150 -24.01 0.08 -12.54
N LEU A 151 -23.55 1.01 -13.38
CA LEU A 151 -22.14 1.43 -13.45
C LEU A 151 -21.76 2.27 -12.23
N GLN A 152 -22.64 3.16 -11.78
CA GLN A 152 -22.42 3.96 -10.57
C GLN A 152 -22.35 3.07 -9.32
N GLU A 153 -23.29 2.14 -9.16
CA GLU A 153 -23.30 1.17 -8.06
C GLU A 153 -22.08 0.25 -8.09
N TYR A 154 -21.66 -0.20 -9.29
CA TYR A 154 -20.42 -0.97 -9.44
C TYR A 154 -19.19 -0.17 -9.01
N SER A 155 -19.06 1.09 -9.43
CA SER A 155 -17.93 1.94 -9.04
C SER A 155 -17.88 2.15 -7.52
N ARG A 156 -19.05 2.32 -6.88
CA ARG A 156 -19.17 2.48 -5.43
C ARG A 156 -18.76 1.21 -4.69
N SER A 157 -19.34 0.07 -5.07
CA SER A 157 -19.05 -1.23 -4.45
C SER A 157 -17.60 -1.67 -4.64
N LEU A 158 -16.97 -1.31 -5.76
CA LEU A 158 -15.54 -1.52 -5.99
C LEU A 158 -14.68 -0.80 -4.95
N VAL A 159 -14.95 0.49 -4.70
CA VAL A 159 -14.23 1.28 -3.69
C VAL A 159 -14.47 0.72 -2.28
N GLU A 160 -15.70 0.33 -1.96
CA GLU A 160 -16.03 -0.29 -0.67
C GLU A 160 -15.28 -1.60 -0.44
N ARG A 161 -15.21 -2.46 -1.48
CA ARG A 161 -14.44 -3.70 -1.45
C ARG A 161 -12.94 -3.42 -1.26
N LYS A 162 -12.38 -2.48 -2.00
CA LYS A 162 -10.96 -2.10 -1.88
C LYS A 162 -10.64 -1.51 -0.51
N ALA A 163 -11.51 -0.68 0.03
CA ALA A 163 -11.37 -0.16 1.38
C ALA A 163 -11.36 -1.27 2.44
N ARG A 164 -12.15 -2.33 2.25
CA ARG A 164 -12.15 -3.51 3.14
C ARG A 164 -10.85 -4.32 3.04
N GLU A 165 -10.33 -4.50 1.82
CA GLU A 165 -9.03 -5.14 1.59
C GLU A 165 -7.91 -4.37 2.29
N GLU A 166 -7.88 -3.04 2.15
CA GLU A 166 -6.86 -2.18 2.79
C GLU A 166 -7.03 -2.07 4.31
N ALA A 167 -8.26 -2.04 4.82
CA ALA A 167 -8.53 -2.10 6.25
C ALA A 167 -8.01 -3.39 6.90
N GLY A 168 -7.99 -4.51 6.16
CA GLY A 168 -7.36 -5.76 6.61
C GLY A 168 -5.84 -5.65 6.83
N LYS A 169 -5.18 -4.68 6.20
CA LYS A 169 -3.73 -4.43 6.30
C LYS A 169 -3.38 -3.32 7.29
N VAL A 170 -4.37 -2.77 7.99
CA VAL A 170 -4.22 -1.57 8.85
C VAL A 170 -3.10 -1.71 9.88
N LEU A 171 -2.95 -2.87 10.53
CA LEU A 171 -1.93 -3.07 11.56
C LEU A 171 -0.51 -2.91 11.00
N VAL A 172 -0.24 -3.48 9.83
CA VAL A 172 1.07 -3.37 9.17
C VAL A 172 1.35 -1.91 8.83
N ARG A 173 0.37 -1.23 8.22
CA ARG A 173 0.50 0.18 7.83
C ARG A 173 0.66 1.12 9.04
N MET A 174 -0.03 0.83 10.15
CA MET A 174 0.15 1.55 11.41
C MET A 174 1.58 1.44 11.93
N LYS A 175 2.20 0.25 11.82
CA LYS A 175 3.59 0.03 12.22
C LYS A 175 4.57 0.74 11.30
N ASP A 176 4.36 0.70 9.99
CA ASP A 176 5.22 1.38 9.03
C ASP A 176 5.19 2.90 9.26
N THR A 177 3.99 3.45 9.50
CA THR A 177 3.80 4.86 9.88
C THR A 177 4.52 5.17 11.19
N PHE A 178 4.37 4.32 12.21
CA PHE A 178 5.04 4.49 13.50
C PHE A 178 6.56 4.49 13.35
N ILE A 179 7.13 3.50 12.66
CA ILE A 179 8.57 3.36 12.45
C ILE A 179 9.11 4.57 11.69
N THR A 180 8.37 5.03 10.66
CA THR A 180 8.76 6.20 9.88
C THR A 180 8.81 7.46 10.75
N VAL A 181 7.73 7.76 11.50
CA VAL A 181 7.67 8.96 12.35
C VAL A 181 8.63 8.87 13.56
N PHE A 182 8.80 7.68 14.13
CA PHE A 182 9.63 7.47 15.32
C PHE A 182 11.13 7.52 15.00
N ASN A 183 11.55 6.86 13.92
CA ASN A 183 12.97 6.75 13.56
C ASN A 183 13.47 7.86 12.65
N HIS A 184 12.61 8.73 12.11
CA HIS A 184 13.05 9.84 11.27
C HIS A 184 12.78 11.19 11.94
N ASP A 185 13.60 12.18 11.60
CA ASP A 185 13.36 13.57 11.94
C ASP A 185 12.44 14.25 10.91
N LYS A 186 12.21 15.56 11.08
CA LYS A 186 11.35 16.35 10.17
C LYS A 186 11.90 16.48 8.75
N ASN A 187 13.19 16.18 8.55
CA ASN A 187 13.85 16.20 7.26
C ASN A 187 13.94 14.80 6.63
N SER A 188 13.23 13.82 7.20
CA SER A 188 13.28 12.41 6.80
C SER A 188 14.66 11.77 6.97
N LEU A 189 15.52 12.32 7.83
CA LEU A 189 16.81 11.73 8.15
C LEU A 189 16.67 10.78 9.35
N PRO A 190 17.40 9.64 9.37
CA PRO A 190 17.42 8.75 10.52
C PRO A 190 17.81 9.49 11.80
N ARG A 191 16.97 9.36 12.83
CA ARG A 191 17.10 10.01 14.13
C ARG A 191 18.19 9.33 14.94
N VAL A 192 19.08 10.14 15.52
CA VAL A 192 20.11 9.70 16.47
C VAL A 192 19.65 10.10 17.87
N TRP A 193 19.72 9.18 18.82
CA TRP A 193 19.33 9.43 20.21
C TRP A 193 20.48 10.10 20.96
N THR A 194 20.48 11.44 21.01
CA THR A 194 21.61 12.24 21.54
C THR A 194 21.43 12.70 22.99
N GLY A 195 20.32 12.33 23.64
CA GLY A 195 20.02 12.66 25.03
C GLY A 195 19.16 13.91 25.21
N LYS A 196 18.98 14.72 24.16
CA LYS A 196 18.19 15.97 24.23
C LYS A 196 16.72 15.77 23.88
N GLU A 197 16.41 14.65 23.24
CA GLU A 197 15.08 14.33 22.75
C GLU A 197 14.23 13.65 23.84
N ASP A 198 12.96 14.03 23.95
CA ASP A 198 11.98 13.30 24.75
C ASP A 198 11.39 12.14 23.92
N ILE A 199 11.97 10.95 24.08
CA ILE A 199 11.53 9.73 23.39
C ILE A 199 10.06 9.42 23.67
N ARG A 200 9.54 9.77 24.86
CA ARG A 200 8.15 9.48 25.21
C ARG A 200 7.19 10.37 24.43
N GLU A 201 7.50 11.65 24.28
CA GLU A 201 6.69 12.56 23.46
C GLU A 201 6.79 12.20 21.96
N ILE A 202 7.96 11.80 21.46
CA ILE A 202 8.12 11.30 20.07
C ILE A 202 7.30 10.02 19.85
N ALA A 203 7.36 9.07 20.79
CA ALA A 203 6.57 7.85 20.71
C ALA A 203 5.05 8.16 20.75
N LYS A 204 4.64 9.15 21.53
CA LYS A 204 3.25 9.61 21.61
C LYS A 204 2.79 10.26 20.31
N GLU A 205 3.62 11.10 19.69
CA GLU A 205 3.37 11.68 18.36
C GLU A 205 3.23 10.58 17.30
N ALA A 206 4.20 9.65 17.22
CA ALA A 206 4.15 8.52 16.28
C ALA A 206 2.90 7.64 16.48
N ARG A 207 2.53 7.35 17.74
CA ARG A 207 1.29 6.63 18.07
C ARG A 207 0.04 7.40 17.66
N SER A 208 0.05 8.73 17.78
CA SER A 208 -1.07 9.58 17.38
C SER A 208 -1.29 9.53 15.87
N GLU A 209 -0.23 9.60 15.06
CA GLU A 209 -0.33 9.48 13.60
C GLU A 209 -0.82 8.10 13.17
N SER A 210 -0.29 7.02 13.75
CA SER A 210 -0.79 5.66 13.52
C SER A 210 -2.27 5.50 13.91
N LEU A 211 -2.75 6.20 14.95
CA LEU A 211 -4.15 6.16 15.35
C LEU A 211 -5.07 6.90 14.37
N LYS A 212 -4.62 7.99 13.74
CA LYS A 212 -5.37 8.66 12.66
C LYS A 212 -5.59 7.73 11.48
N LEU A 213 -4.58 6.92 11.15
CA LEU A 213 -4.71 5.91 10.09
C LEU A 213 -5.78 4.87 10.43
N LEU A 214 -5.76 4.34 11.66
CA LEU A 214 -6.78 3.41 12.14
C LEU A 214 -8.19 4.01 12.09
N SER A 215 -8.34 5.27 12.50
CA SER A 215 -9.60 6.01 12.41
C SER A 215 -10.09 6.12 10.96
N THR A 216 -9.20 6.46 10.04
CA THR A 216 -9.50 6.58 8.61
C THR A 216 -9.96 5.25 8.02
N MET A 217 -9.38 4.12 8.45
CA MET A 217 -9.72 2.79 7.97
C MET A 217 -10.85 2.10 8.74
N ALA A 218 -11.45 2.74 9.75
CA ALA A 218 -12.50 2.13 10.57
C ALA A 218 -13.86 2.07 9.87
N ALA A 219 -14.16 3.03 9.00
CA ALA A 219 -15.45 3.13 8.32
C ALA A 219 -15.34 3.77 6.93
N VAL A 220 -16.21 3.33 6.02
CA VAL A 220 -16.39 3.90 4.69
C VAL A 220 -17.05 5.28 4.80
N GLN A 221 -16.38 6.31 4.30
CA GLN A 221 -16.87 7.69 4.29
C GLN A 221 -17.08 8.21 2.86
N LEU A 222 -17.92 7.51 2.08
CA LEU A 222 -18.29 7.97 0.73
C LEU A 222 -19.33 9.09 0.75
N ASP A 223 -20.15 9.16 1.80
CA ASP A 223 -21.12 10.23 2.00
C ASP A 223 -20.53 11.25 2.98
N GLN A 224 -20.71 12.55 2.73
CA GLN A 224 -20.03 13.67 3.39
C GLN A 224 -20.34 13.83 4.90
N LYS A 225 -20.95 12.83 5.54
CA LYS A 225 -21.31 12.86 6.96
C LYS A 225 -20.04 12.73 7.81
N ALA A 226 -19.78 13.72 8.65
CA ALA A 226 -18.73 13.66 9.65
C ALA A 226 -19.00 12.50 10.62
N ASN A 227 -17.98 11.70 10.93
CA ASN A 227 -18.06 10.64 11.92
C ASN A 227 -17.29 11.03 13.18
N ASN A 228 -17.82 10.63 14.34
CA ASN A 228 -17.19 10.86 15.64
C ASN A 228 -16.07 9.85 15.97
N ILE A 229 -15.74 8.93 15.05
CA ILE A 229 -14.83 7.80 15.26
C ILE A 229 -13.45 8.26 15.74
N GLU A 230 -12.86 9.28 15.11
CA GLU A 230 -11.55 9.79 15.48
C GLU A 230 -11.55 10.24 16.95
N ASN A 231 -12.52 11.07 17.34
CA ASN A 231 -12.62 11.58 18.69
C ASN A 231 -12.81 10.46 19.74
N VAL A 232 -13.63 9.45 19.43
CA VAL A 232 -13.86 8.29 20.32
C VAL A 232 -12.57 7.45 20.47
N LEU A 233 -11.87 7.19 19.37
CA LEU A 233 -10.61 6.43 19.41
C LEU A 233 -9.52 7.18 20.18
N PHE A 234 -9.32 8.48 19.89
CA PHE A 234 -8.32 9.29 20.57
C PHE A 234 -8.60 9.40 22.07
N SER A 235 -9.83 9.74 22.47
CA SER A 235 -10.20 9.84 23.89
C SER A 235 -10.04 8.53 24.65
N THR A 236 -10.36 7.40 24.02
CA THR A 236 -10.36 6.09 24.72
C THR A 236 -8.98 5.41 24.73
N LEU A 237 -8.19 5.57 23.66
CA LEU A 237 -6.96 4.80 23.45
C LEU A 237 -5.69 5.58 23.80
N MET A 238 -5.65 6.91 23.60
CA MET A 238 -4.48 7.71 23.98
C MET A 238 -4.41 7.95 25.50
N ASP A 239 -5.53 8.32 26.13
CA ASP A 239 -5.58 8.68 27.56
C ASP A 239 -5.18 7.48 28.46
N ARG A 240 -5.51 6.26 28.03
CA ARG A 240 -5.21 5.02 28.76
C ARG A 240 -3.73 4.62 28.76
N THR A 241 -2.92 5.14 27.83
CA THR A 241 -1.49 4.77 27.73
C THR A 241 -0.57 5.62 28.60
N VAL A 242 -1.07 6.73 29.16
CA VAL A 242 -0.25 7.69 29.93
C VAL A 242 -0.33 7.46 31.45
N THR A 243 -1.36 6.77 31.94
CA THR A 243 -1.56 6.50 33.37
C THR A 243 -1.70 5.00 33.69
N PRO A 244 -0.95 4.45 34.66
CA PRO A 244 -1.22 3.14 35.23
C PRO A 244 -2.65 3.09 35.80
N PRO A 245 -3.30 1.91 35.86
CA PRO A 245 -4.64 1.80 36.41
C PRO A 245 -4.59 1.95 37.93
N GLN A 246 -4.58 3.19 38.42
CA GLN A 246 -4.90 3.51 39.81
C GLN A 246 -6.17 4.36 39.83
N ASN A 247 -7.23 3.75 40.37
CA ASN A 247 -8.41 4.36 40.96
C ASN A 247 -9.01 5.56 40.19
N ARG A 248 -9.79 5.28 39.14
CA ARG A 248 -10.92 6.17 38.80
C ARG A 248 -12.22 5.41 39.07
N GLY A 249 -12.98 5.98 40.01
CA GLY A 249 -14.17 5.40 40.58
C GLY A 249 -15.35 5.31 39.62
N ASN A 250 -16.29 4.46 40.04
CA ASN A 250 -17.69 4.35 39.62
C ASN A 250 -18.24 5.59 38.87
N GLY A 251 -18.22 5.51 37.55
CA GLY A 251 -19.12 6.25 36.67
C GLY A 251 -19.60 5.26 35.62
N VAL A 252 -20.91 5.00 35.59
CA VAL A 252 -21.55 4.13 34.59
C VAL A 252 -21.48 4.83 33.22
N SER A 253 -20.35 4.66 32.54
CA SER A 253 -20.24 4.83 31.10
C SER A 253 -19.68 3.51 30.59
N GLY A 254 -20.49 2.75 29.87
CA GLY A 254 -19.99 1.55 29.20
C GLY A 254 -18.77 1.90 28.34
N ASP A 255 -17.83 0.97 28.21
CA ASP A 255 -16.67 1.15 27.33
C ASP A 255 -17.18 1.35 25.88
N PRO A 256 -17.00 2.53 25.27
CA PRO A 256 -17.56 2.82 23.94
C PRO A 256 -16.96 1.91 22.86
N LEU A 257 -15.82 1.27 23.14
CA LEU A 257 -15.17 0.30 22.25
C LEU A 257 -15.56 -1.16 22.55
N ALA A 258 -16.47 -1.41 23.50
CA ALA A 258 -17.03 -2.75 23.75
C ALA A 258 -18.21 -3.09 22.82
N SER A 259 -18.72 -2.12 22.07
CA SER A 259 -19.77 -2.32 21.07
C SER A 259 -19.24 -2.99 19.80
N SER A 260 -20.04 -3.87 19.19
CA SER A 260 -19.77 -4.46 17.88
C SER A 260 -19.97 -3.45 16.73
N THR A 261 -20.68 -2.35 16.97
CA THR A 261 -21.13 -1.39 15.95
C THR A 261 -20.86 0.05 16.41
N TRP A 262 -20.53 0.93 15.47
CA TRP A 262 -20.39 2.36 15.71
C TRP A 262 -21.77 3.03 15.81
N GLU A 263 -21.98 3.91 16.80
CA GLU A 263 -23.28 4.52 17.07
C GLU A 263 -23.79 5.43 15.93
N GLU A 264 -22.87 6.02 15.14
CA GLU A 264 -23.21 6.96 14.05
C GLU A 264 -22.99 6.40 12.64
N VAL A 265 -22.45 5.18 12.51
CA VAL A 265 -22.09 4.56 11.24
C VAL A 265 -22.90 3.28 11.00
N PRO A 266 -23.61 3.17 9.87
CA PRO A 266 -24.39 1.99 9.57
C PRO A 266 -23.49 0.75 9.40
N PRO A 267 -23.97 -0.46 9.76
CA PRO A 267 -23.16 -1.68 9.72
C PRO A 267 -22.51 -1.95 8.36
N GLU A 268 -23.20 -1.63 7.25
CA GLU A 268 -22.71 -1.86 5.88
C GLU A 268 -21.47 -1.02 5.56
N LYS A 269 -21.30 0.13 6.23
CA LYS A 269 -20.16 1.04 6.06
C LYS A 269 -19.07 0.82 7.10
N THR A 270 -19.26 -0.11 8.04
CA THR A 270 -18.23 -0.44 9.03
C THR A 270 -17.18 -1.34 8.39
N LEU A 271 -15.92 -0.92 8.41
CA LEU A 271 -14.78 -1.72 7.93
C LEU A 271 -14.10 -2.45 9.09
N ILE A 272 -13.92 -1.74 10.22
CA ILE A 272 -13.34 -2.27 11.45
C ILE A 272 -14.28 -1.90 12.60
N SER A 273 -14.74 -2.93 13.32
CA SER A 273 -15.59 -2.73 14.49
C SER A 273 -14.83 -2.04 15.64
N PRO A 274 -15.52 -1.36 16.58
CA PRO A 274 -14.88 -0.75 17.74
C PRO A 274 -14.03 -1.72 18.57
N VAL A 275 -14.53 -2.96 18.75
CA VAL A 275 -13.80 -4.04 19.46
C VAL A 275 -12.53 -4.43 18.72
N GLN A 276 -12.57 -4.52 17.39
CA GLN A 276 -11.39 -4.80 16.57
C GLN A 276 -10.39 -3.63 16.60
N CYS A 277 -10.85 -2.38 16.56
CA CYS A 277 -9.96 -1.22 16.73
C CYS A 277 -9.20 -1.32 18.05
N LYS A 278 -9.88 -1.73 19.13
CA LYS A 278 -9.26 -1.92 20.45
C LYS A 278 -8.26 -3.07 20.48
N SER A 279 -8.54 -4.20 19.80
CA SER A 279 -7.58 -5.32 19.74
C SER A 279 -6.37 -4.98 18.87
N ILE A 280 -6.58 -4.39 17.69
CA ILE A 280 -5.53 -3.90 16.79
C ILE A 280 -4.64 -2.90 17.52
N TRP A 281 -5.23 -1.96 18.27
CA TRP A 281 -4.47 -0.98 19.05
C TRP A 281 -3.57 -1.64 20.10
N ARG A 282 -4.09 -2.63 20.84
CA ARG A 282 -3.29 -3.36 21.84
C ARG A 282 -2.14 -4.12 21.20
N GLN A 283 -2.41 -4.79 20.08
CA GLN A 283 -1.38 -5.51 19.34
C GLN A 283 -0.30 -4.56 18.81
N PHE A 284 -0.72 -3.44 18.22
CA PHE A 284 0.18 -2.38 17.77
C PHE A 284 1.07 -1.84 18.89
N ILE A 285 0.51 -1.56 20.07
CA ILE A 285 1.28 -1.09 21.22
C ILE A 285 2.30 -2.14 21.66
N ALA A 286 1.89 -3.40 21.81
CA ALA A 286 2.78 -4.48 22.21
C ALA A 286 3.95 -4.68 21.22
N GLU A 287 3.68 -4.60 19.91
CA GLU A 287 4.71 -4.78 18.88
C GLU A 287 5.66 -3.58 18.75
N THR A 288 5.20 -2.36 19.07
CA THR A 288 6.03 -1.14 19.00
C THR A 288 6.75 -0.81 20.31
N GLU A 289 6.28 -1.35 21.44
CA GLU A 289 6.85 -1.12 22.77
C GLU A 289 8.32 -1.55 22.86
N TYR A 290 8.69 -2.65 22.21
CA TYR A 290 10.08 -3.08 22.12
C TYR A 290 10.98 -2.01 21.47
N THR A 291 10.54 -1.44 20.34
CA THR A 291 11.29 -0.39 19.62
C THR A 291 11.48 0.86 20.48
N VAL A 292 10.42 1.29 21.20
CA VAL A 292 10.50 2.42 22.12
C VAL A 292 11.47 2.12 23.27
N THR A 293 11.39 0.92 23.84
CA THR A 293 12.27 0.50 24.95
C THR A 293 13.73 0.47 24.51
N GLN A 294 14.01 -0.03 23.31
CA GLN A 294 15.36 -0.03 22.74
C GLN A 294 15.92 1.38 22.54
N ALA A 295 15.10 2.32 22.05
CA ALA A 295 15.51 3.71 21.92
C ALA A 295 15.86 4.36 23.28
N VAL A 296 15.06 4.07 24.32
CA VAL A 296 15.35 4.54 25.69
C VAL A 296 16.65 3.94 26.24
N ILE A 297 16.90 2.66 26.00
CA ILE A 297 18.16 2.01 26.41
C ILE A 297 19.35 2.63 25.67
N ALA A 298 19.23 2.86 24.36
CA ALA A 298 20.26 3.49 23.54
C ALA A 298 20.59 4.91 24.03
N GLN A 299 19.57 5.73 24.33
CA GLN A 299 19.75 7.07 24.90
C GLN A 299 20.47 7.03 26.25
N ARG A 300 20.01 6.16 27.17
CA ARG A 300 20.66 6.01 28.49
C ARG A 300 22.12 5.57 28.38
N THR A 301 22.41 4.69 27.42
CA THR A 301 23.78 4.24 27.16
C THR A 301 24.65 5.37 26.63
N TYR A 302 24.11 6.23 25.76
CA TYR A 302 24.79 7.43 25.26
C TYR A 302 25.08 8.44 26.38
N GLU A 303 24.08 8.73 27.22
CA GLU A 303 24.23 9.59 28.39
C GLU A 303 25.25 9.04 29.40
N GLN A 304 25.21 7.74 29.66
CA GLN A 304 26.16 7.06 30.54
C GLN A 304 27.58 7.11 29.97
N ARG A 305 27.76 6.88 28.67
CA ARG A 305 29.06 6.96 28.01
C ARG A 305 29.65 8.38 28.09
N ASN A 306 28.82 9.41 27.93
CA ASN A 306 29.28 10.80 28.01
C ASN A 306 29.53 11.28 29.45
N SER A 307 28.91 10.64 30.44
CA SER A 307 29.12 10.93 31.88
C SER A 307 30.20 10.06 32.54
N TRP A 308 30.66 9.00 31.87
CA TRP A 308 31.75 8.15 32.36
C TRP A 308 33.09 8.88 32.25
N LEU A 309 33.40 9.67 33.27
CA LEU A 309 34.77 10.12 33.53
C LEU A 309 35.62 8.92 33.99
N PRO A 310 36.88 8.79 33.55
CA PRO A 310 37.76 7.76 34.07
C PRO A 310 37.83 7.84 35.59
N PRO A 311 37.91 6.70 36.30
CA PRO A 311 37.89 6.71 37.76
C PRO A 311 39.03 7.58 38.31
N PRO A 312 38.89 8.21 39.50
CA PRO A 312 39.86 9.18 40.00
C PRO A 312 41.30 8.67 40.04
N TRP A 313 41.50 7.37 40.33
CA TRP A 313 42.83 6.76 40.29
C TRP A 313 43.43 6.70 38.87
N ALA A 314 42.62 6.53 37.84
CA ALA A 314 43.08 6.52 36.44
C ALA A 314 43.42 7.93 35.97
N ILE A 315 42.66 8.94 36.41
CA ILE A 315 43.01 10.36 36.22
C ILE A 315 44.35 10.67 36.90
N MET A 316 44.54 10.24 38.15
CA MET A 316 45.79 10.40 38.88
C MET A 316 46.95 9.64 38.22
N ALA A 317 46.73 8.43 37.74
CA ALA A 317 47.73 7.65 37.01
C ALA A 317 48.13 8.34 35.70
N MET A 318 47.17 8.86 34.92
CA MET A 318 47.46 9.64 33.70
C MET A 318 48.25 10.92 34.00
N LEU A 319 47.93 11.63 35.09
CA LEU A 319 48.72 12.79 35.53
C LEU A 319 50.15 12.41 35.93
N ILE A 320 50.34 11.35 36.71
CA ILE A 320 51.66 10.91 37.19
C ILE A 320 52.51 10.37 36.03
N LEU A 321 51.93 9.57 35.13
CA LEU A 321 52.61 9.01 33.97
C LEU A 321 52.92 10.10 32.93
N GLY A 322 52.00 11.02 32.68
CA GLY A 322 52.23 12.16 31.77
C GLY A 322 53.29 13.14 32.31
N LEU A 323 53.42 13.29 33.63
CA LEU A 323 54.49 14.09 34.25
C LEU A 323 55.89 13.50 34.01
N ASN A 324 56.03 12.19 33.77
CA ASN A 324 57.32 11.57 33.43
C ASN A 324 57.82 12.01 32.04
N GLU A 325 56.93 12.14 31.07
CA GLU A 325 57.26 12.66 29.73
C GLU A 325 57.55 14.17 29.77
N ILE A 326 56.82 14.92 30.58
CA ILE A 326 57.11 16.35 30.84
C ILE A 326 58.49 16.51 31.51
N MET A 327 58.85 15.64 32.45
CA MET A 327 60.15 15.64 33.10
C MET A 327 61.28 15.33 32.11
N PHE A 328 61.08 14.37 31.19
CA PHE A 328 62.03 14.06 30.12
C PHE A 328 62.27 15.27 29.19
N LEU A 329 61.20 16.00 28.89
CA LEU A 329 61.21 17.18 28.02
C LEU A 329 61.86 18.40 28.70
N LEU A 330 61.66 18.58 30.01
CA LEU A 330 62.33 19.60 30.83
C LEU A 330 63.82 19.31 31.08
N ARG A 331 64.20 18.03 31.17
CA ARG A 331 65.59 17.61 31.44
C ARG A 331 66.51 17.75 30.23
N ASN A 332 65.95 17.78 29.02
CA ASN A 332 66.69 17.95 27.78
C ASN A 332 66.28 19.27 27.09
N PRO A 333 66.96 20.41 27.38
CA PRO A 333 66.58 21.73 26.88
C PRO A 333 66.61 21.86 25.35
N LEU A 334 67.31 20.95 24.65
CA LEU A 334 67.37 20.93 23.19
C LEU A 334 66.04 20.54 22.54
N TYR A 335 65.25 19.64 23.13
CA TYR A 335 63.94 19.28 22.56
C TYR A 335 62.94 20.43 22.67
N LEU A 336 63.01 21.22 23.75
CA LEU A 336 62.24 22.46 23.87
C LEU A 336 62.59 23.44 22.76
N LEU A 337 63.88 23.65 22.48
CA LEU A 337 64.32 24.52 21.38
C LEU A 337 63.86 24.01 20.01
N VAL A 338 63.87 22.70 19.78
CA VAL A 338 63.35 22.11 18.53
C VAL A 338 61.84 22.32 18.42
N ILE A 339 61.08 22.13 19.50
CA ILE A 339 59.63 22.37 19.50
C ILE A 339 59.33 23.85 19.27
N PHE A 340 60.02 24.76 19.96
CA PHE A 340 59.87 26.20 19.75
C PHE A 340 60.26 26.60 18.32
N TYR A 341 61.35 26.07 17.77
CA TYR A 341 61.75 26.33 16.38
C TYR A 341 60.68 25.85 15.40
N ASN A 342 60.09 24.66 15.60
CA ASN A 342 59.03 24.16 14.74
C ASN A 342 57.74 25.00 14.84
N ILE A 343 57.35 25.43 16.04
CA ILE A 343 56.19 26.32 16.24
C ILE A 343 56.45 27.69 15.60
N PHE A 344 57.64 28.26 15.81
CA PHE A 344 58.00 29.56 15.28
C PHE A 344 58.18 29.53 13.75
N ALA A 345 58.70 28.43 13.20
CA ALA A 345 58.78 28.19 11.76
C ALA A 345 57.37 28.00 11.17
N TRP A 346 56.47 27.29 11.85
CA TRP A 346 55.07 27.17 11.45
C TRP A 346 54.34 28.52 11.45
N GLU A 347 54.54 29.34 12.48
CA GLU A 347 53.93 30.67 12.58
C GLU A 347 54.54 31.67 11.58
N SER A 348 55.85 31.58 11.32
CA SER A 348 56.51 32.36 10.26
C SER A 348 56.04 31.93 8.86
N HIS A 349 55.76 30.64 8.63
CA HIS A 349 55.28 30.15 7.34
C HIS A 349 53.78 30.40 7.12
N MET A 350 52.97 30.47 8.18
CA MET A 350 51.56 30.91 8.13
C MET A 350 51.42 32.43 7.93
N GLY A 351 52.43 33.23 8.28
CA GLY A 351 52.47 34.67 8.04
C GLY A 351 52.83 35.08 6.60
N THR A 352 53.36 34.15 5.81
CA THR A 352 53.73 34.34 4.41
C THR A 352 53.29 33.12 3.61
N ASP A 353 51.99 33.02 3.32
CA ASP A 353 51.43 32.51 2.06
C ASP A 353 49.96 32.10 2.27
N GLY A 354 49.06 32.94 1.76
CA GLY A 354 47.71 32.52 1.45
C GLY A 354 47.75 31.51 0.30
N HIS A 355 47.18 30.32 0.55
CA HIS A 355 46.93 29.20 -0.35
C HIS A 355 47.91 27.99 -0.34
N SER A 356 47.35 26.88 0.13
CA SER A 356 47.44 25.54 -0.50
C SER A 356 48.80 24.83 -0.55
N SER A 357 49.51 24.72 0.58
CA SER A 357 50.52 23.66 0.73
C SER A 357 50.76 23.20 2.18
N GLY A 358 49.72 23.22 3.03
CA GLY A 358 49.83 22.83 4.44
C GLY A 358 49.89 21.31 4.72
N SER A 359 49.63 20.45 3.74
CA SER A 359 49.54 18.99 4.00
C SER A 359 50.86 18.22 3.83
N SER A 360 51.84 18.75 3.09
CA SER A 360 53.05 18.00 2.73
C SER A 360 54.04 17.83 3.89
N TYR A 361 54.09 18.79 4.83
CA TYR A 361 55.02 18.73 5.97
C TYR A 361 54.54 17.83 7.11
N TRP A 362 53.22 17.62 7.25
CA TRP A 362 52.65 16.69 8.25
C TRP A 362 53.03 15.24 7.96
N TYR A 363 53.03 14.82 6.68
CA TYR A 363 53.43 13.46 6.30
C TYR A 363 54.92 13.18 6.55
N SER A 364 55.81 14.16 6.33
CA SER A 364 57.24 14.01 6.68
C SER A 364 57.49 13.99 8.19
N PHE A 365 56.72 14.74 8.98
CA PHE A 365 56.86 14.75 10.44
C PHE A 365 56.42 13.42 11.08
N CYS A 366 55.31 12.83 10.61
CA CYS A 366 54.89 11.50 11.05
C CYS A 366 55.86 10.38 10.62
N ALA A 367 56.48 10.49 9.43
CA ALA A 367 57.45 9.51 8.94
C ALA A 367 58.75 9.49 9.76
N TYR A 368 59.20 10.65 10.26
CA TYR A 368 60.44 10.74 11.05
C TYR A 368 60.30 10.13 12.45
N PHE A 369 59.11 10.20 13.05
CA PHE A 369 58.83 9.56 14.35
C PHE A 369 58.51 8.06 14.25
N ALA A 370 58.07 7.57 13.08
CA ALA A 370 57.76 6.15 12.87
C ALA A 370 58.99 5.27 12.59
N LEU A 371 60.15 5.85 12.25
CA LEU A 371 61.34 5.10 11.82
C LEU A 371 62.33 4.73 12.94
N ASP A 372 62.14 5.20 14.18
CA ASP A 372 63.08 4.94 15.29
C ASP A 372 62.71 3.74 16.19
N LYS A 373 61.73 2.91 15.78
CA LYS A 373 61.37 1.65 16.46
C LYS A 373 61.20 0.47 15.51
N ILE A 374 62.23 0.18 14.71
CA ILE A 374 62.34 -1.11 14.02
C ILE A 374 63.65 -1.79 14.42
N PRO A 375 63.62 -2.83 15.27
CA PRO A 375 64.64 -3.88 15.24
C PRO A 375 64.18 -5.00 14.30
N SER A 376 64.96 -5.21 13.25
CA SER A 376 64.92 -6.39 12.41
C SER A 376 65.44 -7.62 13.16
N HIS A 377 64.67 -8.71 13.23
CA HIS A 377 65.16 -10.04 12.83
C HIS A 377 64.09 -11.15 12.83
N SER A 378 64.16 -11.93 11.74
CA SER A 378 63.85 -13.36 11.51
C SER A 378 62.42 -13.91 11.63
N HIS A 379 61.98 -14.43 10.48
CA HIS A 379 60.96 -15.44 10.23
C HIS A 379 61.03 -16.66 11.16
N GLU A 380 59.88 -17.11 11.68
CA GLU A 380 59.45 -18.51 11.65
C GLU A 380 57.94 -18.68 11.95
N SER A 381 57.22 -19.17 10.92
CA SER A 381 56.19 -20.21 10.91
C SER A 381 55.02 -20.29 11.93
N TYR A 382 53.81 -20.07 11.35
CA TYR A 382 52.55 -20.83 11.47
C TYR A 382 51.61 -20.75 12.70
N SER A 383 50.35 -20.46 12.32
CA SER A 383 49.05 -20.88 12.87
C SER A 383 48.45 -20.12 14.06
N SER A 384 47.33 -19.43 13.82
CA SER A 384 46.02 -19.75 14.43
C SER A 384 44.96 -18.69 14.12
N VAL A 385 43.81 -19.19 13.65
CA VAL A 385 42.44 -18.81 14.02
C VAL A 385 42.06 -17.32 13.93
N SER A 386 41.32 -16.98 12.88
CA SER A 386 40.49 -15.77 12.84
C SER A 386 39.14 -16.05 13.49
N THR A 387 38.89 -15.43 14.65
CA THR A 387 37.55 -15.22 15.22
C THR A 387 37.32 -13.70 15.29
N GLU A 388 36.34 -13.20 14.53
CA GLU A 388 35.11 -12.57 15.02
C GLU A 388 35.38 -11.37 15.95
N THR A 389 35.08 -10.12 15.59
CA THR A 389 33.72 -9.63 15.36
C THR A 389 33.77 -8.20 14.80
N GLY A 390 33.37 -8.03 13.54
CA GLY A 390 32.84 -6.78 13.02
C GLY A 390 31.33 -6.85 13.15
N VAL A 391 30.73 -6.02 14.00
CA VAL A 391 29.26 -5.97 14.13
C VAL A 391 28.73 -5.12 12.99
N GLU A 392 28.41 -5.79 11.90
CA GLU A 392 27.65 -5.25 10.79
C GLU A 392 26.18 -5.12 11.20
N TYR A 393 25.60 -3.94 11.01
CA TYR A 393 24.20 -3.64 11.26
C TYR A 393 23.34 -4.44 10.28
N ILE A 394 22.68 -5.49 10.76
CA ILE A 394 21.66 -6.22 9.98
C ILE A 394 20.28 -5.78 10.44
N SER A 395 19.58 -5.05 9.57
CA SER A 395 18.13 -4.86 9.65
C SER A 395 17.42 -6.23 9.56
N PRO A 396 16.46 -6.55 10.43
CA PRO A 396 15.75 -7.83 10.32
C PRO A 396 14.73 -7.76 9.17
N GLN A 397 15.03 -8.48 8.09
CA GLN A 397 14.08 -8.85 7.04
C GLN A 397 12.95 -9.69 7.64
N LEU A 398 11.70 -9.27 7.42
CA LEU A 398 10.51 -10.06 7.71
C LEU A 398 10.54 -11.37 6.92
N LYS A 399 10.71 -12.51 7.61
CA LYS A 399 10.41 -13.82 7.02
C LYS A 399 8.90 -14.00 6.96
N HIS A 400 8.35 -13.95 5.75
CA HIS A 400 7.06 -14.57 5.43
C HIS A 400 7.13 -16.07 5.77
N ARG A 401 6.38 -16.50 6.77
CA ARG A 401 6.08 -17.93 6.99
C ARG A 401 4.91 -18.30 6.09
N ILE A 402 5.22 -18.89 4.94
CA ILE A 402 4.27 -19.69 4.16
C ILE A 402 4.10 -21.02 4.90
N VAL A 403 2.86 -21.33 5.29
CA VAL A 403 2.49 -22.66 5.80
C VAL A 403 2.03 -23.48 4.60
N THR A 404 2.85 -24.45 4.20
CA THR A 404 2.47 -25.52 3.27
C THR A 404 1.96 -26.72 4.06
N ASN A 405 0.76 -27.17 3.70
CA ASN A 405 0.16 -28.45 4.11
C ASN A 405 0.96 -29.64 3.53
N PRO A 406 1.02 -30.80 4.21
CA PRO A 406 1.22 -32.07 3.53
C PRO A 406 0.03 -33.02 3.77
N GLU A 407 -0.65 -33.37 2.68
CA GLU A 407 -1.39 -34.63 2.53
C GLU A 407 -0.52 -35.65 1.79
N GLN A 408 -0.90 -36.94 1.94
CA GLN A 408 -0.37 -38.18 1.37
C GLN A 408 0.85 -38.77 2.10
N GLU A 409 0.92 -40.06 2.42
CA GLU A 409 0.13 -41.25 2.05
C GLU A 409 0.60 -42.40 2.97
N GLU A 410 -0.31 -43.27 3.44
CA GLU A 410 -0.06 -44.72 3.34
C GLU A 410 -1.34 -45.54 3.57
N THR A 411 -1.44 -46.52 2.68
CA THR A 411 -2.55 -47.39 2.30
C THR A 411 -2.75 -48.61 3.19
N SER A 412 -4.01 -49.11 3.17
CA SER A 412 -4.40 -50.54 3.14
C SER A 412 -4.24 -51.40 4.39
N CYS A 413 -5.38 -51.84 4.96
CA CYS A 413 -5.79 -53.26 4.94
C CYS A 413 -7.17 -53.51 5.60
N PHE A 414 -8.07 -54.13 4.83
CA PHE A 414 -9.01 -55.21 5.18
C PHE A 414 -9.68 -55.30 6.57
N GLY A 415 -11.01 -55.44 6.56
CA GLY A 415 -11.76 -56.09 7.65
C GLY A 415 -13.29 -55.92 7.52
N ALA A 416 -13.97 -56.99 7.10
CA ALA A 416 -15.43 -57.11 7.00
C ALA A 416 -16.09 -57.48 8.35
N SER A 417 -17.44 -57.46 8.36
CA SER A 417 -18.38 -57.99 9.38
C SER A 417 -18.54 -57.12 10.64
N ASP A 418 -19.73 -56.80 11.16
CA ASP A 418 -21.11 -57.30 11.00
C ASP A 418 -22.13 -56.15 11.00
#